data_AF-A0A966ARE3-F1
#
_entry.id   AF-A0A966ARE3-F1
#
_cell.length_a   1.000
_cell.length_b   1.000
_cell.length_c   1.000
_cell.angle_alpha   90.00
_cell.angle_beta   90.00
_cell.angle_gamma   90.00
#
_symmetry.space_group_name_H-M   'P 1'
#
loop_
_entity.id
_entity.type
_entity.pdbx_description
1 polymer ?
#
loop_
_entity_poly.entity_id
_entity_poly.type
_entity_poly.pdbx_seq_one_letter_code
_entity_poly.pdbx_strand_id
1 'polypeptide(L)'
;MSRTRPAGQSTTRKITLIVLCVVLAGTVFLLPQLVTEPWVAGDADDLPAVPEASPSTVSPSTAAELTRYRQESQGVLAEIVAIRDRLRESNVERWAEVDFQQALDMVEAGDERYSYGDYESSLEQFRQAHRRLTDIEQLGRQELVDAKVEAEAAIESLNLTVASA
;
A
#
# COMPACT_ATOMS: atom_id res chain seq x y z
N MET A 1 31.14 -44.92 14.67
CA MET A 1 30.81 -43.55 15.16
C MET A 1 29.46 -43.17 14.55
N SER A 2 28.38 -43.36 15.31
CA SER A 2 27.00 -43.18 14.82
C SER A 2 26.48 -41.83 15.31
N ARG A 3 26.19 -40.91 14.38
CA ARG A 3 25.62 -39.59 14.70
C ARG A 3 24.14 -39.73 15.05
N THR A 4 23.79 -39.21 16.22
CA THR A 4 22.42 -39.09 16.72
C THR A 4 21.68 -37.96 15.98
N ARG A 5 20.47 -38.25 15.46
CA ARG A 5 19.53 -37.27 14.90
C ARG A 5 18.75 -36.60 16.04
N PRO A 6 18.58 -35.25 16.09
CA PRO A 6 17.76 -34.62 17.11
C PRO A 6 16.27 -34.76 16.77
N ALA A 7 15.56 -35.61 17.52
CA ALA A 7 14.12 -35.87 17.39
C ALA A 7 13.22 -34.83 18.10
N GLY A 8 13.65 -33.56 18.20
CA GLY A 8 12.99 -32.55 19.06
C GLY A 8 12.16 -31.46 18.35
N GLN A 9 12.34 -31.26 17.04
CA GLN A 9 11.89 -30.01 16.40
C GLN A 9 10.36 -29.90 16.22
N SER A 10 9.65 -31.02 15.97
CA SER A 10 8.20 -30.98 15.74
C SER A 10 7.41 -30.77 17.02
N THR A 11 7.86 -31.35 18.14
CA THR A 11 7.21 -31.19 19.46
C THR A 11 7.39 -29.77 19.98
N THR A 12 8.60 -29.21 19.91
CA THR A 12 8.84 -27.83 20.32
C THR A 12 8.05 -26.84 19.46
N ARG A 13 8.00 -27.03 18.13
CA ARG A 13 7.19 -26.19 17.23
C ARG A 13 5.70 -26.27 17.55
N LYS A 14 5.18 -27.47 17.85
CA LYS A 14 3.78 -27.66 18.26
C LYS A 14 3.49 -26.97 19.59
N ILE A 15 4.38 -27.07 20.57
CA ILE A 15 4.24 -26.37 21.86
C ILE A 15 4.24 -24.86 21.65
N THR A 16 5.18 -24.32 20.85
CA THR A 16 5.22 -22.88 20.53
C THR A 16 3.93 -22.41 19.86
N LEU A 17 3.38 -23.17 18.90
CA LEU A 17 2.12 -22.83 18.25
C LEU A 17 0.93 -22.87 19.21
N ILE A 18 0.87 -23.88 20.10
CA ILE A 18 -0.19 -23.98 21.10
C ILE A 18 -0.12 -22.81 22.08
N VAL A 19 1.08 -22.46 22.57
CA VAL A 19 1.29 -21.32 23.47
C VAL A 19 0.90 -20.01 22.77
N LEU A 20 1.29 -19.82 21.51
CA LEU A 20 0.92 -18.62 20.73
C LEU A 20 -0.61 -18.50 20.56
N CYS A 21 -1.29 -19.61 20.23
CA CYS A 21 -2.75 -19.63 20.12
C CYS A 21 -3.44 -19.32 21.46
N VAL A 22 -2.93 -19.84 22.58
CA VAL A 22 -3.49 -19.58 23.92
C VAL A 22 -3.33 -18.12 24.32
N VAL A 23 -2.18 -17.50 24.02
CA VAL A 23 -1.96 -16.06 24.25
C VAL A 23 -2.94 -15.23 23.43
N LEU A 24 -3.12 -15.54 22.14
CA LEU A 24 -4.06 -14.84 21.25
C LEU A 24 -5.52 -14.96 21.73
N ALA A 25 -5.93 -16.17 22.13
CA ALA A 25 -7.27 -16.38 22.69
C ALA A 25 -7.43 -15.62 24.02
N GLY A 26 -6.41 -15.63 24.86
CA GLY A 26 -6.39 -14.88 26.12
C GLY A 26 -6.61 -13.37 25.91
N THR A 27 -5.99 -12.76 24.90
CA THR A 27 -6.21 -11.33 24.63
C THR A 27 -7.64 -11.02 24.22
N VAL A 28 -8.27 -11.85 23.39
CA VAL A 28 -9.65 -11.60 22.93
C VAL A 28 -10.67 -11.77 24.06
N PHE A 29 -10.42 -12.70 24.99
CA PHE A 29 -11.37 -13.01 26.07
C PHE A 29 -11.11 -12.24 27.38
N LEU A 30 -9.86 -11.87 27.68
CA LEU A 30 -9.50 -11.21 28.94
C LEU A 30 -9.56 -9.68 28.86
N LEU A 31 -9.18 -9.07 27.73
CA LEU A 31 -9.29 -7.62 27.52
C LEU A 31 -10.71 -7.05 27.68
N PRO A 32 -11.80 -7.67 27.16
CA PRO A 32 -13.14 -7.09 27.31
C PRO A 32 -13.62 -7.06 28.77
N GLN A 33 -13.05 -7.88 29.66
CA GLN A 33 -13.38 -7.86 31.08
C GLN A 33 -12.54 -6.88 31.91
N LEU A 34 -11.46 -6.33 31.35
CA LEU A 34 -10.57 -5.37 32.01
C LEU A 34 -10.90 -3.90 31.65
N VAL A 35 -11.73 -3.67 30.64
CA VAL A 35 -12.27 -2.33 30.30
C VAL A 35 -13.61 -2.17 30.99
N THR A 36 -13.62 -1.90 32.30
CA THR A 36 -14.89 -1.76 33.06
C THR A 36 -15.34 -0.32 33.27
N GLU A 37 -14.54 0.72 33.11
CA GLU A 37 -15.08 2.08 33.27
C GLU A 37 -14.50 3.07 32.24
N PRO A 38 -15.35 3.69 31.40
CA PRO A 38 -14.93 4.88 30.67
C PRO A 38 -14.68 5.98 31.69
N TRP A 39 -13.45 6.51 31.72
CA TRP A 39 -13.14 7.73 32.45
C TRP A 39 -13.88 8.90 31.77
N VAL A 40 -15.12 9.12 32.16
CA VAL A 40 -15.85 10.37 31.93
C VAL A 40 -16.06 10.97 33.31
N ALA A 41 -15.08 11.75 33.76
CA ALA A 41 -15.24 12.61 34.91
C ALA A 41 -16.11 13.81 34.50
N GLY A 42 -17.43 13.67 34.63
CA GLY A 42 -18.39 14.75 34.43
C GLY A 42 -19.79 14.26 34.77
N ASP A 43 -20.43 14.91 35.75
CA ASP A 43 -21.83 14.70 36.06
C ASP A 43 -22.66 14.87 34.77
N ALA A 44 -23.48 13.87 34.45
CA ALA A 44 -24.27 13.84 33.21
C ALA A 44 -25.26 15.01 33.08
N ASP A 45 -25.51 15.74 34.18
CA ASP A 45 -26.39 16.90 34.23
C ASP A 45 -25.70 18.24 33.84
N ASP A 46 -24.36 18.28 33.71
CA ASP A 46 -23.61 19.51 33.41
C ASP A 46 -22.95 19.52 32.01
N LEU A 47 -23.30 18.53 31.17
CA LEU A 47 -22.89 18.52 29.77
C LEU A 47 -23.79 19.48 28.97
N PRO A 48 -23.24 20.48 28.24
CA PRO A 48 -24.04 21.24 27.30
C PRO A 48 -24.67 20.28 26.30
N ALA A 49 -25.96 20.46 26.00
CA ALA A 49 -26.67 19.66 25.01
C ALA A 49 -25.80 19.56 23.74
N VAL A 50 -25.32 18.34 23.47
CA VAL A 50 -24.65 18.04 22.21
C VAL A 50 -25.63 18.46 21.12
N PRO A 51 -25.28 19.38 20.21
CA PRO A 51 -26.15 19.69 19.08
C PRO A 51 -26.43 18.37 18.39
N GLU A 52 -27.69 17.94 18.37
CA GLU A 52 -28.07 16.76 17.59
C GLU A 52 -27.52 16.98 16.19
N ALA A 53 -26.60 16.11 15.77
CA ALA A 53 -26.10 16.12 14.41
C ALA A 53 -27.31 15.86 13.52
N SER A 54 -27.86 16.93 12.96
CA SER A 54 -28.94 16.86 11.98
C SER A 54 -28.56 15.80 10.95
N PRO A 55 -29.37 14.76 10.71
CA PRO A 55 -29.07 13.80 9.67
C PRO A 55 -29.05 14.58 8.35
N SER A 56 -27.86 14.82 7.83
CA SER A 56 -27.66 15.36 6.49
C SER A 56 -28.25 14.33 5.53
N THR A 57 -29.54 14.47 5.25
CA THR A 57 -30.28 13.66 4.30
C THR A 57 -29.73 14.02 2.92
N VAL A 58 -28.63 13.40 2.54
CA VAL A 58 -28.06 13.52 1.21
C VAL A 58 -29.10 13.07 0.20
N SER A 59 -29.22 13.83 -0.89
CA SER A 59 -30.14 13.45 -1.97
C SER A 59 -29.74 12.08 -2.55
N PRO A 60 -30.68 11.29 -3.08
CA PRO A 60 -30.36 10.01 -3.72
C PRO A 60 -29.31 10.14 -4.84
N SER A 61 -29.32 11.25 -5.60
CA SER A 61 -28.30 11.51 -6.64
C SER A 61 -26.91 11.76 -6.05
N THR A 62 -26.80 12.52 -4.96
CA THR A 62 -25.53 12.74 -4.27
C THR A 62 -24.98 11.44 -3.68
N ALA A 63 -25.84 10.59 -3.13
CA ALA A 63 -25.43 9.28 -2.61
C ALA A 63 -24.93 8.34 -3.73
N ALA A 64 -25.58 8.39 -4.90
CA ALA A 64 -25.14 7.65 -6.08
C ALA A 64 -23.79 8.15 -6.62
N GLU A 65 -23.58 9.47 -6.71
CA GLU A 65 -22.31 10.08 -7.11
C GLU A 65 -21.17 9.67 -6.17
N LEU A 66 -21.39 9.76 -4.86
CA LEU A 66 -20.42 9.35 -3.84
C LEU A 66 -20.04 7.86 -4.00
N THR A 67 -21.02 7.03 -4.33
CA THR A 67 -20.80 5.60 -4.58
C THR A 67 -19.99 5.37 -5.86
N ARG A 68 -20.25 6.13 -6.91
CA ARG A 68 -19.43 6.11 -8.14
C ARG A 68 -17.97 6.48 -7.85
N TYR A 69 -17.72 7.57 -7.11
CA TYR A 69 -16.35 7.98 -6.77
C TYR A 69 -15.58 6.91 -6.01
N ARG A 70 -16.24 6.20 -5.07
CA ARG A 70 -15.63 5.04 -4.38
C ARG A 70 -15.26 3.92 -5.33
N GLN A 71 -16.17 3.54 -6.23
CA GLN A 71 -15.91 2.48 -7.21
C GLN A 71 -14.77 2.85 -8.16
N GLU A 72 -14.75 4.09 -8.66
CA GLU A 72 -13.66 4.59 -9.50
C GLU A 72 -12.33 4.60 -8.75
N SER A 73 -12.32 5.01 -7.48
CA SER A 73 -11.12 5.00 -6.65
C SER A 73 -10.57 3.59 -6.48
N GLN A 74 -11.45 2.61 -6.20
CA GLN A 74 -11.05 1.20 -6.11
C GLN A 74 -10.45 0.67 -7.41
N GLY A 75 -11.00 1.07 -8.56
CA GLY A 75 -10.44 0.72 -9.87
C GLY A 75 -9.03 1.27 -10.06
N VAL A 76 -8.85 2.57 -9.83
CA VAL A 76 -7.53 3.22 -9.96
C VAL A 76 -6.52 2.66 -8.97
N LEU A 77 -6.93 2.37 -7.73
CA LEU A 77 -6.07 1.74 -6.71
C LEU A 77 -5.58 0.35 -7.16
N ALA A 78 -6.43 -0.46 -7.80
CA ALA A 78 -6.01 -1.75 -8.33
C ALA A 78 -4.93 -1.60 -9.42
N GLU A 79 -5.08 -0.62 -10.30
CA GLU A 79 -4.08 -0.30 -11.34
C GLU A 79 -2.76 0.20 -10.73
N ILE A 80 -2.84 1.08 -9.72
CA ILE A 80 -1.68 1.56 -8.95
C ILE A 80 -0.92 0.40 -8.33
N VAL A 81 -1.61 -0.53 -7.65
CA VAL A 81 -0.97 -1.71 -7.03
C VAL A 81 -0.25 -2.52 -8.09
N ALA A 82 -0.88 -2.78 -9.23
CA ALA A 82 -0.29 -3.56 -10.31
C ALA A 82 0.97 -2.89 -10.91
N ILE A 83 0.97 -1.57 -11.13
CA ILE A 83 2.15 -0.85 -11.65
C ILE A 83 3.26 -0.82 -10.59
N ARG A 84 2.91 -0.53 -9.34
CA ARG A 84 3.86 -0.47 -8.23
C ARG A 84 4.61 -1.79 -8.06
N ASP A 85 3.90 -2.92 -8.18
CA ASP A 85 4.52 -4.23 -8.06
C ASP A 85 5.51 -4.49 -9.21
N ARG A 86 5.15 -4.14 -10.46
CA ARG A 86 6.07 -4.23 -11.61
C ARG A 86 7.29 -3.32 -11.48
N LEU A 87 7.11 -2.11 -10.97
CA LEU A 87 8.22 -1.18 -10.71
C LEU A 87 9.17 -1.70 -9.62
N ARG A 88 8.64 -2.36 -8.58
CA ARG A 88 9.48 -3.02 -7.57
C ARG A 88 10.23 -4.22 -8.13
N GLU A 89 9.60 -5.01 -8.99
CA GLU A 89 10.27 -6.10 -9.71
C GLU A 89 11.46 -5.58 -10.55
N SER A 90 11.34 -4.37 -11.12
CA SER A 90 12.43 -3.71 -11.83
C SER A 90 13.40 -2.92 -10.93
N ASN A 91 13.27 -3.04 -9.60
CA ASN A 91 14.07 -2.33 -8.60
C ASN A 91 14.09 -0.81 -8.83
N VAL A 92 12.91 -0.22 -9.04
CA VAL A 92 12.71 1.23 -9.25
C VAL A 92 13.47 2.10 -8.26
N GLU A 93 13.66 1.63 -7.02
CA GLU A 93 14.38 2.33 -5.97
C GLU A 93 15.87 2.56 -6.30
N ARG A 94 16.43 1.84 -7.29
CA ARG A 94 17.82 2.04 -7.73
C ARG A 94 17.98 3.09 -8.81
N TRP A 95 16.92 3.45 -9.52
CA TRP A 95 17.02 4.28 -10.73
C TRP A 95 16.01 5.42 -10.81
N ALA A 96 14.90 5.38 -10.06
CA ALA A 96 13.90 6.45 -9.98
C ALA A 96 13.30 6.57 -8.57
N GLU A 97 14.12 6.42 -7.52
CA GLU A 97 13.65 6.46 -6.12
C GLU A 97 12.83 7.70 -5.79
N VAL A 98 13.33 8.89 -6.15
CA VAL A 98 12.67 10.16 -5.79
C VAL A 98 11.29 10.26 -6.41
N ASP A 99 11.17 10.00 -7.71
CA ASP A 99 9.89 10.06 -8.42
C ASP A 99 8.92 8.97 -7.94
N PHE A 100 9.44 7.78 -7.64
CA PHE A 100 8.64 6.68 -7.11
C PHE A 100 8.09 7.00 -5.72
N GLN A 101 8.93 7.50 -4.80
CA GLN A 101 8.46 7.93 -3.47
C GLN A 101 7.46 9.06 -3.57
N GLN A 102 7.68 10.06 -4.44
CA GLN A 102 6.71 11.13 -4.65
C GLN A 102 5.35 10.59 -5.12
N ALA A 103 5.34 9.57 -5.98
CA ALA A 103 4.11 8.92 -6.40
C ALA A 103 3.43 8.15 -5.26
N LEU A 104 4.20 7.54 -4.34
CA LEU A 104 3.66 6.88 -3.14
C LEU A 104 3.09 7.89 -2.14
N ASP A 105 3.75 9.02 -1.93
CA ASP A 105 3.25 10.11 -1.08
C ASP A 105 1.90 10.63 -1.60
N MET A 106 1.73 10.68 -2.93
CA MET A 106 0.43 11.01 -3.53
C MET A 106 -0.64 9.96 -3.20
N VAL A 107 -0.30 8.66 -3.21
CA VAL A 107 -1.26 7.62 -2.79
C VAL A 107 -1.65 7.82 -1.33
N GLU A 108 -0.69 8.07 -0.43
CA GLU A 108 -0.94 8.30 0.99
C GLU A 108 -1.85 9.53 1.22
N ALA A 109 -1.59 10.64 0.54
CA ALA A 109 -2.45 11.83 0.59
C ALA A 109 -3.87 11.54 0.06
N GLY A 110 -3.99 10.66 -0.94
CA GLY A 110 -5.26 10.18 -1.46
C GLY A 110 -6.02 9.32 -0.44
N ASP A 111 -5.32 8.43 0.24
CA ASP A 111 -5.85 7.55 1.28
C ASP A 111 -6.34 8.35 2.51
N GLU A 112 -5.62 9.41 2.89
CA GLU A 112 -6.03 10.32 3.97
C GLU A 112 -7.40 10.98 3.64
N ARG A 113 -7.53 11.55 2.44
CA ARG A 113 -8.81 12.13 1.96
C ARG A 113 -9.92 11.10 1.87
N TYR A 114 -9.59 9.90 1.39
CA TYR A 114 -10.54 8.79 1.30
C TYR A 114 -11.12 8.44 2.67
N SER A 115 -10.29 8.46 3.71
CA SER A 115 -10.69 8.16 5.09
C SER A 115 -11.71 9.16 5.64
N TYR A 116 -11.64 10.42 5.21
CA TYR A 116 -12.59 11.48 5.57
C TYR A 116 -13.88 11.47 4.74
N GLY A 117 -14.00 10.57 3.75
CA GLY A 117 -15.15 10.50 2.85
C GLY A 117 -15.10 11.50 1.68
N ASP A 118 -13.97 12.20 1.49
CA ASP A 118 -13.72 13.10 0.37
C ASP A 118 -13.24 12.29 -0.86
N TYR A 119 -14.14 11.46 -1.39
CA TYR A 119 -13.79 10.49 -2.45
C TYR A 119 -13.51 11.14 -3.80
N GLU A 120 -14.06 12.31 -4.08
CA GLU A 120 -13.77 13.02 -5.33
C GLU A 120 -12.32 13.52 -5.35
N SER A 121 -11.89 14.23 -4.30
CA SER A 121 -10.52 14.71 -4.20
C SER A 121 -9.52 13.56 -4.05
N SER A 122 -9.90 12.51 -3.31
CA SER A 122 -9.10 11.28 -3.19
C SER A 122 -8.88 10.62 -4.55
N LEU A 123 -9.94 10.48 -5.36
CA LEU A 123 -9.84 9.93 -6.71
C LEU A 123 -8.91 10.76 -7.62
N GLU A 124 -8.97 12.09 -7.54
CA GLU A 124 -8.06 12.94 -8.29
C GLU A 124 -6.59 12.68 -7.89
N GLN A 125 -6.34 12.54 -6.60
CA GLN A 125 -5.00 12.25 -6.08
C GLN A 125 -4.51 10.87 -6.54
N PHE A 126 -5.36 9.84 -6.51
CA PHE A 126 -5.02 8.53 -7.05
C PHE A 126 -4.74 8.57 -8.55
N ARG A 127 -5.51 9.33 -9.34
CA ARG A 127 -5.23 9.50 -10.78
C ARG A 127 -3.90 10.20 -11.05
N GLN A 128 -3.50 11.14 -10.19
CA GLN A 128 -2.18 11.77 -10.28
C GLN A 128 -1.07 10.76 -9.97
N ALA A 129 -1.19 10.00 -8.88
CA ALA A 129 -0.25 8.94 -8.53
C ALA A 129 -0.12 7.90 -9.66
N HIS A 130 -1.25 7.42 -10.19
CA HIS A 130 -1.28 6.46 -11.29
C HIS A 130 -0.54 6.97 -12.54
N ARG A 131 -0.75 8.24 -12.92
CA ARG A 131 -0.01 8.87 -14.03
C ARG A 131 1.49 8.89 -13.76
N ARG A 132 1.92 9.33 -12.57
CA ARG A 132 3.34 9.34 -12.20
C ARG A 132 3.98 7.96 -12.26
N LEU A 133 3.31 6.94 -11.74
CA LEU A 133 3.81 5.56 -11.80
C LEU A 133 3.90 5.04 -13.25
N THR A 134 2.94 5.41 -14.10
CA THR A 134 2.95 5.06 -15.53
C THR A 134 4.11 5.76 -16.25
N ASP A 135 4.36 7.03 -15.96
CA ASP A 135 5.47 7.80 -16.54
C ASP A 135 6.82 7.17 -16.16
N ILE A 136 7.00 6.76 -14.90
CA ILE A 136 8.19 6.07 -14.41
C ILE A 136 8.38 4.73 -15.13
N GLU A 137 7.32 3.93 -15.29
CA GLU A 137 7.38 2.65 -16.01
C GLU A 137 7.76 2.86 -17.47
N GLN A 138 7.21 3.89 -18.12
CA GLN A 138 7.54 4.22 -19.51
C GLN A 138 8.99 4.68 -19.65
N LEU A 139 9.47 5.55 -18.75
CA LEU A 139 10.86 6.00 -18.74
C LEU A 139 11.83 4.82 -18.63
N GLY A 140 11.60 3.92 -17.65
CA GLY A 140 12.45 2.74 -17.47
C GLY A 140 12.48 1.82 -18.69
N ARG A 141 11.34 1.67 -19.39
CA ARG A 141 11.28 0.90 -20.66
C ARG A 141 12.06 1.58 -21.79
N GLN A 142 11.99 2.90 -21.91
CA GLN A 142 12.69 3.66 -22.94
C GLN A 142 14.20 3.60 -22.73
N GLU A 143 14.68 3.87 -21.52
CA GLU A 143 16.10 3.82 -21.17
C GLU A 143 16.70 2.42 -21.43
N LEU A 144 15.95 1.35 -21.15
CA LEU A 144 16.40 -0.01 -21.44
C LEU A 144 16.52 -0.30 -22.94
N VAL A 145 15.61 0.25 -23.75
CA VAL A 145 15.69 0.12 -25.22
C VAL A 145 16.90 0.88 -25.76
N ASP A 146 17.11 2.10 -25.28
CA ASP A 146 18.22 2.95 -25.72
C ASP A 146 19.57 2.36 -25.33
N ALA A 147 19.72 1.90 -24.08
CA ALA A 147 20.93 1.22 -23.62
C ALA A 147 21.26 -0.04 -24.43
N LYS A 148 20.23 -0.78 -24.90
CA LYS A 148 20.42 -1.95 -25.75
C LYS A 148 20.97 -1.55 -27.13
N VAL A 149 20.39 -0.53 -27.75
CA VAL A 149 20.84 -0.03 -29.06
C VAL A 149 22.28 0.50 -28.97
N GLU A 150 22.59 1.25 -27.91
CA GLU A 150 23.95 1.75 -27.67
C GLU A 150 24.95 0.61 -27.49
N ALA A 151 24.60 -0.43 -26.72
CA ALA A 151 25.45 -1.60 -26.53
C ALA A 151 25.70 -2.37 -27.83
N GLU A 152 24.68 -2.56 -28.67
CA GLU A 152 24.82 -3.21 -29.98
C GLU A 152 25.76 -2.42 -30.91
N ALA A 153 25.59 -1.10 -30.98
CA ALA A 153 26.46 -0.22 -31.78
C ALA A 153 27.91 -0.24 -31.27
N ALA A 154 28.12 -0.24 -29.96
CA ALA A 154 29.46 -0.32 -29.37
C ALA A 154 30.15 -1.64 -29.75
N ILE A 155 29.44 -2.78 -29.67
CA ILE A 155 29.97 -4.10 -30.04
C ILE A 155 30.35 -4.15 -31.53
N GLU A 156 29.52 -3.60 -32.42
CA GLU A 156 29.83 -3.55 -33.86
C GLU A 156 31.07 -2.69 -34.15
N SER A 157 31.19 -1.53 -33.50
CA SER A 157 32.33 -0.64 -33.66
C SER A 157 33.66 -1.27 -33.18
N LEU A 158 33.60 -2.04 -32.08
CA LEU A 158 34.72 -2.82 -31.55
C LEU A 158 35.16 -3.89 -32.55
N ASN A 159 34.21 -4.60 -33.16
CA ASN A 159 34.51 -5.65 -34.14
C ASN A 159 35.18 -5.09 -35.40
N LEU A 160 34.72 -3.95 -35.91
CA LEU A 160 35.34 -3.27 -37.07
C LEU A 160 36.76 -2.79 -36.77
N THR A 161 37.01 -2.33 -35.54
CA THR A 161 38.34 -1.88 -35.10
C THR A 161 39.31 -3.04 -34.98
N VAL A 162 38.87 -4.19 -34.45
CA VAL A 162 39.72 -5.40 -34.35
C VAL A 162 40.01 -6.01 -35.72
N ALA A 163 39.05 -5.98 -36.65
CA ALA A 163 39.24 -6.54 -38.00
C ALA A 163 40.15 -5.68 -38.91
N SER A 164 40.39 -4.42 -38.56
CA SER A 164 41.23 -3.48 -39.32
C SER A 164 42.62 -3.26 -38.70
N ALA A 165 42.91 -3.90 -37.56
CA ALA A 165 44.21 -3.91 -36.88
C ALA A 165 45.03 -5.16 -37.25
#